data_AF-A0A1C6VEB5-F1
#
_entry.id   AF-A0A1C6VEB5-F1
#
_cell.length_a   1.000
_cell.length_b   1.000
_cell.length_c   1.000
_cell.angle_alpha   90.00
_cell.angle_beta   90.00
_cell.angle_gamma   90.00
#
_symmetry.space_group_name_H-M   'P 1'
#
loop_
_entity.id
_entity.type
_entity.pdbx_description
1 polymer ?
#
loop_
_entity_poly.entity_id
_entity_poly.type
_entity_poly.pdbx_seq_one_letter_code
_entity_poly.pdbx_strand_id
1 'polypeptide(L)'
;MAVPSTSLPASPTREAARRRLRSLVGWELLNVPLQAWLWFRVVGVPLTAVNLAGFGAFAALLVVGAAYWALKLRQLRRREPRLPGRRHFATARAALPILLAAVVTACAVAVVRAPGAQSYPGLAFGIFAALEYVNYFHVQLMHDNWADLRRLATVGFRRSHLARDLRITR
;
A
#
# COMPACT_ATOMS: atom_id res chain seq x y z
N MET A 1 5.11 0.08 -54.09
CA MET A 1 5.55 1.25 -53.30
C MET A 1 5.01 1.05 -51.87
N ALA A 2 5.84 0.55 -50.95
CA ALA A 2 5.42 0.16 -49.61
C ALA A 2 5.67 1.31 -48.62
N VAL A 3 4.64 1.71 -47.87
CA VAL A 3 4.74 2.73 -46.81
C VAL A 3 5.45 2.11 -45.61
N PRO A 4 6.57 2.69 -45.11
CA PRO A 4 7.21 2.18 -43.91
C PRO A 4 6.35 2.49 -42.68
N SER A 5 6.02 1.45 -41.91
CA SER A 5 5.33 1.57 -40.62
C SER A 5 6.31 2.11 -39.58
N THR A 6 6.27 3.43 -39.37
CA THR A 6 6.96 4.10 -38.27
C THR A 6 6.32 3.72 -36.95
N SER A 7 6.93 2.79 -36.23
CA SER A 7 6.63 2.55 -34.82
C SER A 7 6.96 3.83 -34.02
N LEU A 8 5.94 4.51 -33.50
CA LEU A 8 6.12 5.73 -32.72
C LEU A 8 6.98 5.43 -31.47
N PRO A 9 8.07 6.18 -31.24
CA PRO A 9 8.88 6.01 -30.04
C PRO A 9 8.02 6.26 -28.80
N ALA A 10 8.20 5.44 -27.76
CA ALA A 10 7.53 5.64 -26.48
C ALA A 10 7.90 7.02 -25.94
N SER A 11 6.91 7.87 -25.67
CA SER A 11 7.14 9.22 -25.15
C SER A 11 8.01 9.14 -23.88
N PRO A 12 9.02 10.01 -23.70
CA PRO A 12 9.99 9.96 -22.59
C PRO A 12 9.35 9.85 -21.20
N THR A 13 8.12 10.36 -21.05
CA THR A 13 7.26 10.23 -19.86
C THR A 13 6.84 8.80 -19.50
N ARG A 14 6.59 7.91 -20.48
CA ARG A 14 6.16 6.52 -20.24
C ARG A 14 7.31 5.62 -19.80
N GLU A 15 8.51 5.86 -20.33
CA GLU A 15 9.72 5.14 -19.94
C GLU A 15 10.24 5.54 -18.56
N ALA A 16 10.20 6.84 -18.24
CA ALA A 16 10.49 7.34 -16.90
C ALA A 16 9.50 6.77 -15.86
N ALA A 17 8.20 6.75 -16.18
CA ALA A 17 7.18 6.13 -15.34
C ALA A 17 7.43 4.62 -15.15
N ARG A 18 7.82 3.90 -16.22
CA ARG A 18 8.16 2.46 -16.15
C ARG A 18 9.41 2.20 -15.31
N ARG A 19 10.46 3.02 -15.40
CA ARG A 19 11.67 2.88 -14.56
C ARG A 19 11.36 3.16 -13.10
N ARG A 20 10.57 4.19 -12.80
CA ARG A 20 10.09 4.49 -11.44
C ARG A 20 9.27 3.34 -10.86
N LEU A 21 8.37 2.75 -11.65
CA LEU A 21 7.56 1.59 -11.23
C LEU A 21 8.38 0.30 -11.01
N ARG A 22 9.43 0.04 -11.81
CA ARG A 22 10.33 -1.11 -11.58
C ARG A 22 11.17 -0.94 -10.30
N SER A 23 11.63 0.29 -10.05
CA SER A 23 12.28 0.66 -8.79
C SER A 23 11.35 0.40 -7.61
N LEU A 24 10.11 0.89 -7.66
CA LEU A 24 9.10 0.72 -6.60
C LEU A 24 8.92 -0.74 -6.16
N VAL A 25 8.73 -1.68 -7.09
CA VAL A 25 8.45 -3.10 -6.76
C VAL A 25 9.62 -3.78 -6.02
N GLY A 26 10.87 -3.48 -6.39
CA GLY A 26 12.04 -4.05 -5.72
C GLY A 26 12.29 -3.43 -4.34
N TRP A 27 12.10 -2.12 -4.23
CA TRP A 27 12.30 -1.38 -2.99
C TRP A 27 11.19 -1.61 -1.96
N GLU A 28 9.94 -1.83 -2.38
CA GLU A 28 8.81 -2.07 -1.47
C GLU A 28 8.90 -3.43 -0.75
N LEU A 29 9.39 -4.48 -1.42
CA LEU A 29 9.60 -5.79 -0.77
C LEU A 29 10.80 -5.78 0.18
N LEU A 30 11.84 -5.00 -0.13
CA LEU A 30 12.96 -4.77 0.79
C LEU A 30 12.55 -3.90 1.98
N ASN A 31 11.50 -3.09 1.83
CA ASN A 31 11.00 -2.21 2.87
C ASN A 31 10.52 -3.00 4.08
N VAL A 32 9.87 -4.16 3.91
CA VAL A 32 9.38 -4.97 5.04
C VAL A 32 10.50 -5.46 5.96
N PRO A 33 11.55 -6.17 5.49
CA PRO A 33 12.67 -6.58 6.34
C PRO A 33 13.49 -5.39 6.85
N LEU A 34 13.62 -4.31 6.06
CA LEU A 34 14.29 -3.08 6.51
C LEU A 34 13.54 -2.41 7.66
N GLN A 35 12.22 -2.30 7.58
CA GLN A 35 11.37 -1.75 8.65
C GLN A 35 11.44 -2.65 9.89
N ALA A 36 11.42 -3.97 9.71
CA ALA A 36 11.58 -4.90 10.84
C ALA A 36 12.93 -4.68 11.55
N TRP A 37 14.03 -4.60 10.78
CA TRP A 37 15.35 -4.32 11.33
C TRP A 37 15.40 -2.96 12.02
N LEU A 38 14.89 -1.90 11.38
CA LEU A 38 14.87 -0.55 11.95
C LEU A 38 14.13 -0.52 13.29
N TRP A 39 12.90 -1.02 13.35
CA TRP A 39 12.08 -0.92 14.56
C TRP A 39 12.56 -1.82 15.69
N PHE A 40 12.90 -3.07 15.41
CA PHE A 40 13.24 -4.03 16.46
C PHE A 40 14.73 -4.06 16.82
N ARG A 41 15.62 -3.60 15.93
CA ARG A 41 17.06 -3.55 16.22
C ARG A 41 17.60 -2.16 16.49
N VAL A 42 17.22 -1.16 15.70
CA VAL A 42 17.77 0.19 15.83
C VAL A 42 16.99 1.00 16.87
N VAL A 43 15.66 1.04 16.75
CA VAL A 43 14.78 1.74 17.72
C VAL A 43 14.64 0.92 19.01
N GLY A 44 14.78 -0.40 18.93
CA GLY A 44 14.72 -1.29 20.09
C GLY A 44 13.28 -1.51 20.61
N VAL A 45 12.29 -1.52 19.70
CA VAL A 45 10.91 -1.88 20.06
C VAL A 45 10.90 -3.28 20.70
N PRO A 46 10.30 -3.45 21.89
CA PRO A 46 10.22 -4.76 22.53
C PRO A 46 9.45 -5.78 21.67
N LEU A 47 9.97 -7.00 21.60
CA LEU A 47 9.37 -8.13 20.87
C LEU A 47 8.21 -8.76 21.65
N THR A 48 7.15 -7.99 21.91
CA THR A 48 5.92 -8.51 22.52
C THR A 48 4.96 -9.03 21.46
N ALA A 49 4.05 -9.93 21.86
CA ALA A 49 2.98 -10.39 20.99
C ALA A 49 2.15 -9.23 20.40
N VAL A 50 1.96 -8.15 21.17
CA VAL A 50 1.19 -6.96 20.76
C VAL A 50 1.95 -6.15 19.72
N ASN A 51 3.23 -5.86 19.96
CA ASN A 51 4.06 -5.11 19.01
C ASN A 51 4.26 -5.90 17.71
N LEU A 52 4.45 -7.22 17.81
CA LEU A 52 4.56 -8.11 16.67
C LEU A 52 3.24 -8.23 15.89
N ALA A 53 2.10 -8.30 16.56
CA ALA A 53 0.79 -8.33 15.90
C ALA A 53 0.51 -7.02 15.14
N GLY A 54 0.75 -5.86 15.77
CA GLY A 54 0.62 -4.57 15.13
C GLY A 54 1.55 -4.41 13.92
N PHE A 55 2.84 -4.72 14.11
CA PHE A 55 3.83 -4.68 13.04
C PHE A 55 3.49 -5.68 11.92
N GLY A 56 3.01 -6.88 12.25
CA GLY A 56 2.60 -7.88 11.28
C GLY A 56 1.43 -7.40 10.41
N ALA A 57 0.44 -6.74 11.00
CA ALA A 57 -0.65 -6.12 10.24
C ALA A 57 -0.14 -5.01 9.30
N PHE A 58 0.77 -4.16 9.80
CA PHE A 58 1.41 -3.12 8.99
C PHE A 58 2.20 -3.70 7.82
N ALA A 59 3.06 -4.68 8.09
CA ALA A 59 3.85 -5.39 7.08
C ALA A 59 2.96 -6.08 6.03
N ALA A 60 1.87 -6.73 6.45
CA ALA A 60 0.92 -7.36 5.55
C ALA A 60 0.29 -6.35 4.58
N LEU A 61 -0.05 -5.14 5.05
CA LEU A 61 -0.60 -4.09 4.21
C LEU A 61 0.44 -3.53 3.22
N LEU A 62 1.70 -3.39 3.64
CA LEU A 62 2.79 -3.04 2.72
C LEU A 62 2.95 -4.08 1.60
N VAL A 63 2.86 -5.36 1.92
CA VAL A 63 2.90 -6.45 0.93
C VAL A 63 1.71 -6.36 -0.03
N VAL A 64 0.51 -6.06 0.46
CA VAL A 64 -0.68 -5.86 -0.39
C VAL A 64 -0.46 -4.67 -1.34
N GLY A 65 0.09 -3.56 -0.85
CA GLY A 65 0.47 -2.40 -1.65
C GLY A 65 1.49 -2.74 -2.74
N ALA A 66 2.56 -3.42 -2.36
CA ALA A 66 3.61 -3.87 -3.27
C ALA A 66 3.07 -4.81 -4.35
N ALA A 67 2.23 -5.77 -3.96
CA ALA A 67 1.56 -6.68 -4.87
C ALA A 67 0.66 -5.92 -5.85
N TYR A 68 -0.08 -4.92 -5.39
CA TYR A 68 -0.90 -4.07 -6.26
C TYR A 68 -0.04 -3.37 -7.32
N TRP A 69 1.04 -2.70 -6.92
CA TRP A 69 1.91 -1.99 -7.87
C TRP A 69 2.64 -2.92 -8.84
N ALA A 70 3.08 -4.10 -8.38
CA ALA A 70 3.66 -5.12 -9.24
C ALA A 70 2.68 -5.62 -10.30
N LEU A 71 1.43 -5.89 -9.90
CA LEU A 71 0.37 -6.32 -10.80
C LEU A 71 -0.08 -5.20 -11.74
N LYS A 72 -0.10 -3.95 -11.26
CA LYS A 72 -0.39 -2.77 -12.08
C LYS A 72 0.69 -2.55 -13.13
N LEU A 73 1.96 -2.68 -12.77
CA LEU A 73 3.06 -2.60 -13.74
C LEU A 73 2.97 -3.72 -14.77
N ARG A 74 2.60 -4.95 -14.37
CA ARG A 74 2.35 -6.05 -15.31
C ARG A 74 1.20 -5.73 -16.26
N GLN A 75 0.09 -5.20 -15.75
CA GLN A 75 -1.05 -4.76 -16.55
C GLN A 75 -0.60 -3.76 -17.62
N LEU A 76 0.13 -2.71 -17.24
CA LEU A 76 0.63 -1.67 -18.16
C LEU A 76 1.66 -2.21 -19.17
N ARG A 77 2.47 -3.20 -18.79
CA ARG A 77 3.43 -3.85 -19.70
C ARG A 77 2.74 -4.70 -20.75
N ARG A 78 1.72 -5.45 -20.35
CA ARG A 78 0.97 -6.38 -21.21
C ARG A 78 -0.24 -5.74 -21.91
N ARG A 79 -0.49 -4.44 -21.67
CA ARG A 79 -1.67 -3.71 -22.15
C ARG A 79 -2.98 -4.44 -21.81
N GLU A 80 -3.02 -5.10 -20.65
CA GLU A 80 -4.20 -5.84 -20.22
C GLU A 80 -5.32 -4.85 -19.84
N PRO A 81 -6.56 -5.09 -20.29
CA PRO A 81 -7.68 -4.18 -20.02
C PRO A 81 -8.07 -4.15 -18.54
N ARG A 82 -7.68 -5.16 -17.76
CA ARG A 82 -8.05 -5.34 -16.36
C ARG A 82 -6.84 -5.67 -15.49
N LEU A 83 -6.90 -5.32 -14.21
CA LEU A 83 -5.87 -5.66 -13.23
C LEU A 83 -5.88 -7.19 -12.99
N PRO A 84 -4.77 -7.90 -13.25
CA PRO A 84 -4.68 -9.32 -12.92
C PRO A 84 -4.68 -9.52 -11.40
N GLY A 85 -5.35 -10.56 -10.91
CA GLY A 85 -5.50 -10.83 -9.47
C GLY A 85 -6.60 -10.03 -8.76
N ARG A 86 -7.50 -9.37 -9.52
CA ARG A 86 -8.64 -8.58 -8.99
C ARG A 86 -9.44 -9.29 -7.90
N ARG A 87 -9.69 -10.60 -8.04
CA ARG A 87 -10.46 -11.38 -7.06
C ARG A 87 -9.77 -11.40 -5.68
N HIS A 88 -8.45 -11.55 -5.65
CA HIS A 88 -7.69 -11.50 -4.39
C HIS A 88 -7.79 -10.14 -3.70
N PHE A 89 -7.72 -9.04 -4.46
CA PHE A 89 -7.94 -7.71 -3.89
C PHE A 89 -9.37 -7.48 -3.43
N ALA A 90 -10.37 -8.04 -4.12
CA ALA A 90 -11.76 -7.97 -3.67
C ALA A 90 -11.96 -8.74 -2.35
N THR A 91 -11.39 -9.94 -2.23
CA THR A 91 -11.38 -10.71 -0.97
C THR A 91 -10.64 -9.97 0.12
N ALA A 92 -9.45 -9.43 -0.16
CA ALA A 92 -8.68 -8.63 0.79
C ALA A 92 -9.46 -7.41 1.28
N ARG A 93 -10.21 -6.73 0.40
CA ARG A 93 -11.10 -5.62 0.76
C ARG A 93 -12.19 -6.02 1.75
N ALA A 94 -12.67 -7.25 1.69
CA ALA A 94 -13.68 -7.75 2.62
C ALA A 94 -13.07 -8.27 3.94
N ALA A 95 -11.93 -8.96 3.85
CA ALA A 95 -11.32 -9.64 5.00
C ALA A 95 -10.43 -8.74 5.86
N LEU A 96 -9.65 -7.84 5.23
CA LEU A 96 -8.69 -6.98 5.95
C LEU A 96 -9.35 -6.07 7.00
N PRO A 97 -10.52 -5.44 6.78
CA PRO A 97 -11.17 -4.64 7.81
C PRO A 97 -11.43 -5.42 9.10
N ILE A 98 -11.86 -6.68 8.99
CA ILE A 98 -12.16 -7.54 10.15
C ILE A 98 -10.87 -7.86 10.90
N LEU A 99 -9.82 -8.26 10.16
CA LEU A 99 -8.51 -8.54 10.74
C LEU A 99 -7.92 -7.30 11.42
N LEU A 100 -7.97 -6.15 10.76
CA LEU A 100 -7.43 -4.89 11.27
C LEU A 100 -8.20 -4.41 12.49
N ALA A 101 -9.53 -4.52 12.49
CA ALA A 101 -10.34 -4.20 13.65
C ALA A 101 -9.99 -5.08 14.85
N ALA A 102 -9.79 -6.39 14.63
CA ALA A 102 -9.38 -7.31 15.68
C ALA A 102 -7.98 -6.97 16.24
N VAL A 103 -7.00 -6.72 15.37
CA VAL A 103 -5.63 -6.35 15.77
C VAL A 103 -5.60 -5.02 16.52
N VAL A 104 -6.26 -3.99 16.00
CA VAL A 104 -6.31 -2.67 16.65
C VAL A 104 -7.00 -2.74 18.00
N THR A 105 -8.13 -3.47 18.09
CA THR A 105 -8.84 -3.65 19.36
C THR A 105 -7.98 -4.40 20.38
N ALA A 106 -7.30 -5.48 19.97
CA ALA A 106 -6.40 -6.22 20.86
C ALA A 106 -5.23 -5.33 21.34
N CYS A 107 -4.64 -4.52 20.46
CA CYS A 107 -3.59 -3.58 20.83
C CYS A 107 -4.10 -2.48 21.77
N ALA A 108 -5.30 -1.95 21.55
CA ALA A 108 -5.92 -0.95 22.41
C ALA A 108 -6.18 -1.50 23.83
N VAL A 109 -6.71 -2.72 23.92
CA VAL A 109 -6.88 -3.42 25.21
C VAL A 109 -5.54 -3.62 25.91
N ALA A 110 -4.49 -4.01 25.17
CA ALA A 110 -3.16 -4.16 25.74
C ALA A 110 -2.58 -2.84 26.24
N VAL A 111 -2.81 -1.73 25.54
CA VAL A 111 -2.40 -0.40 25.98
C VAL A 111 -3.10 -0.01 27.29
N VAL A 112 -4.39 -0.31 27.44
CA VAL A 112 -5.13 -0.04 28.69
C VAL A 112 -4.59 -0.89 29.85
N ARG A 113 -4.28 -2.17 29.60
CA ARG A 113 -3.82 -3.11 30.64
C ARG A 113 -2.36 -2.91 31.05
N ALA A 114 -1.50 -2.57 30.09
CA ALA A 114 -0.06 -2.46 30.27
C ALA A 114 0.49 -1.33 29.38
N PRO A 115 0.26 -0.06 29.74
CA PRO A 115 0.75 1.07 28.96
C PRO A 115 2.28 1.14 28.94
N GLY A 116 2.84 1.55 27.81
CA GLY A 116 4.28 1.76 27.66
C GLY A 116 4.85 1.17 26.37
N ALA A 117 6.18 1.06 26.31
CA ALA A 117 6.91 0.55 25.14
C ALA A 117 6.52 -0.88 24.73
N GLN A 118 5.92 -1.65 25.65
CA GLN A 118 5.46 -3.01 25.41
C GLN A 118 4.16 -3.08 24.58
N SER A 119 3.42 -1.98 24.45
CA SER A 119 2.07 -1.94 23.85
C SER A 119 1.81 -0.76 22.90
N TYR A 120 2.39 0.43 23.16
CA TYR A 120 2.19 1.60 22.31
C TYR A 120 2.64 1.41 20.86
N PRO A 121 3.83 0.81 20.57
CA PRO A 121 4.26 0.61 19.18
C PRO A 121 3.30 -0.30 18.41
N GLY A 122 2.82 -1.38 19.02
CA GLY A 122 1.84 -2.28 18.41
C GLY A 122 0.54 -1.58 18.02
N LEU A 123 0.00 -0.73 18.90
CA LEU A 123 -1.18 0.07 18.58
C LEU A 123 -0.90 1.07 17.46
N ALA A 124 0.25 1.75 17.50
CA ALA A 124 0.65 2.69 16.46
C ALA A 124 0.75 2.00 15.09
N PHE A 125 1.42 0.85 15.00
CA PHE A 125 1.48 0.05 13.77
C PHE A 125 0.09 -0.42 13.31
N GLY A 126 -0.77 -0.84 14.24
CA GLY A 126 -2.15 -1.22 13.91
C GLY A 126 -2.95 -0.07 13.31
N ILE A 127 -2.82 1.14 13.88
CA ILE A 127 -3.45 2.36 13.34
C ILE A 127 -2.87 2.68 11.95
N PHE A 128 -1.55 2.64 11.78
CA PHE A 128 -0.92 2.84 10.47
C PHE A 128 -1.40 1.82 9.43
N ALA A 129 -1.55 0.55 9.82
CA ALA A 129 -2.10 -0.48 8.94
C ALA A 129 -3.55 -0.18 8.52
N ALA A 130 -4.38 0.30 9.46
CA ALA A 130 -5.75 0.73 9.15
C ALA A 130 -5.80 1.94 8.21
N LEU A 131 -4.95 2.94 8.44
CA LEU A 131 -4.80 4.09 7.55
C LEU A 131 -4.35 3.66 6.15
N GLU A 132 -3.38 2.74 6.08
CA GLU A 132 -2.88 2.22 4.81
C GLU A 132 -3.93 1.37 4.07
N TYR A 133 -4.76 0.62 4.80
CA TYR A 133 -5.93 -0.03 4.22
C TYR A 133 -6.91 0.98 3.60
N VAL A 134 -7.23 2.06 4.31
CA VAL A 134 -8.08 3.14 3.78
C VAL A 134 -7.41 3.77 2.55
N ASN A 135 -6.10 4.00 2.63
CA ASN A 135 -5.27 4.54 1.55
C ASN A 135 -5.38 3.70 0.27
N TYR A 136 -5.30 2.37 0.38
CA TYR A 136 -5.39 1.48 -0.77
C TYR A 136 -6.80 1.21 -1.25
N PHE A 137 -7.79 1.02 -0.38
CA PHE A 137 -9.11 0.50 -0.79
C PHE A 137 -10.20 1.55 -0.91
N HIS A 138 -9.98 2.77 -0.41
CA HIS A 138 -11.02 3.79 -0.33
C HIS A 138 -10.54 5.14 -0.89
N VAL A 139 -9.62 5.79 -0.19
CA VAL A 139 -9.26 7.20 -0.39
C VAL A 139 -7.75 7.31 -0.42
N GLN A 140 -7.19 7.99 -1.41
CA GLN A 140 -5.76 8.27 -1.43
C GLN A 140 -5.43 9.30 -0.35
N LEU A 141 -4.72 8.88 0.70
CA LEU A 141 -4.28 9.73 1.81
C LEU A 141 -2.86 10.25 1.55
N MET A 142 -1.97 9.41 1.03
CA MET A 142 -0.62 9.83 0.65
C MET A 142 -0.61 10.49 -0.74
N HIS A 143 -0.24 11.77 -0.76
CA HIS A 143 -0.14 12.60 -1.96
C HIS A 143 1.34 12.92 -2.20
N ASP A 144 1.93 12.37 -3.25
CA ASP A 144 3.38 12.43 -3.49
C ASP A 144 3.86 13.73 -4.17
N ASN A 145 2.95 14.61 -4.59
CA ASN A 145 3.32 15.83 -5.33
C ASN A 145 2.52 17.06 -4.91
N TRP A 146 3.11 18.24 -5.12
CA TRP A 146 2.50 19.54 -4.82
C TRP A 146 1.19 19.79 -5.58
N ALA A 147 1.03 19.22 -6.77
CA ALA A 147 -0.22 19.34 -7.53
C ALA A 147 -1.36 18.54 -6.88
N ASP A 148 -1.05 17.39 -6.28
CA ASP A 148 -1.96 16.51 -5.56
C ASP A 148 -2.38 17.14 -4.22
N LEU A 149 -1.46 17.80 -3.50
CA LEU A 149 -1.77 18.60 -2.31
C LEU A 149 -2.64 19.81 -2.62
N ARG A 150 -2.33 20.55 -3.70
CA ARG A 150 -3.12 21.72 -4.13
C ARG A 150 -4.52 21.31 -4.59
N ARG A 151 -4.65 20.12 -5.17
CA ARG A 151 -5.94 19.53 -5.53
C ARG A 151 -6.71 19.06 -4.29
N LEU A 152 -6.04 18.47 -3.30
CA LEU A 152 -6.67 18.10 -2.03
C LEU A 152 -7.31 19.33 -1.37
N ALA A 153 -6.60 20.46 -1.36
CA ALA A 153 -7.09 21.71 -0.77
C ALA A 153 -8.27 22.34 -1.53
N THR A 154 -8.45 22.03 -2.81
CA THR A 154 -9.47 22.67 -3.67
C THR A 154 -10.67 21.77 -4.00
N VAL A 155 -10.45 20.47 -4.15
CA VAL A 155 -11.46 19.49 -4.63
C VAL A 155 -11.67 18.36 -3.60
N GLY A 156 -10.83 18.27 -2.57
CA GLY A 156 -10.90 17.22 -1.56
C GLY A 156 -10.31 15.88 -2.01
N PHE A 157 -10.58 14.87 -1.19
CA PHE A 157 -9.98 13.54 -1.29
C PHE A 157 -10.34 12.79 -2.58
N ARG A 158 -9.34 12.15 -3.19
CA ARG A 158 -9.51 11.30 -4.38
C ARG A 158 -9.70 9.84 -3.97
N ARG A 159 -10.49 9.09 -4.74
CA ARG A 159 -10.46 7.62 -4.66
C ARG A 159 -9.10 7.06 -5.03
N SER A 160 -8.64 6.10 -4.24
CA SER A 160 -7.37 5.39 -4.48
C SER A 160 -7.35 4.70 -5.84
N HIS A 161 -6.14 4.44 -6.34
CA HIS A 161 -5.93 3.78 -7.63
C HIS A 161 -6.57 2.38 -7.66
N LEU A 162 -6.41 1.58 -6.61
CA LEU A 162 -7.02 0.26 -6.50
C LEU A 162 -8.56 0.34 -6.37
N ALA A 163 -9.12 1.30 -5.63
CA ALA A 163 -10.56 1.49 -5.56
C ALA A 163 -11.19 1.81 -6.93
N ARG A 164 -10.48 2.59 -7.76
CA ARG A 164 -10.89 2.90 -9.14
C ARG A 164 -10.80 1.67 -10.04
N ASP A 165 -9.70 0.92 -9.98
CA ASP A 165 -9.52 -0.31 -10.76
C ASP A 165 -10.56 -1.38 -10.40
N LEU A 166 -11.02 -1.42 -9.15
CA LEU A 166 -12.12 -2.31 -8.74
C LEU A 166 -13.50 -1.85 -9.26
N ARG A 167 -13.70 -0.56 -9.56
CA ARG A 167 -14.97 0.04 -9.99
C ARG A 167 -15.20 0.14 -11.50
N ILE A 168 -14.16 0.16 -12.34
CA ILE A 168 -14.24 0.28 -13.82
C ILE A 168 -14.90 -0.98 -14.47
N THR A 169 -15.66 -1.76 -13.70
CA THR A 169 -16.32 -2.98 -14.17
C THR A 169 -17.56 -3.26 -13.32
N ARG A 170 -18.44 -2.26 -13.20
CA ARG A 170 -19.89 -2.49 -13.14
C ARG A 170 -20.44 -2.09 -14.50
#